data_AF-A0A2R4MZJ5-F1
#
_entry.id   AF-A0A2R4MZJ5-F1
#
_cell.length_a   1.000
_cell.length_b   1.000
_cell.length_c   1.000
_cell.angle_alpha   90.00
_cell.angle_beta   90.00
_cell.angle_gamma   90.00
#
_symmetry.space_group_name_H-M   'P 1'
#
loop_
_entity.id
_entity.type
_entity.pdbx_description
1 polymer ?
#
loop_
_entity_poly.entity_id
_entity_poly.type
_entity_poly.pdbx_seq_one_letter_code
_entity_poly.pdbx_strand_id
1 'polypeptide(L)'
;MNSEIWFELADALKEPEDWNYRDDYLEAFVHPKTRIIPVESLFRPWSEGEKTELPFARQKGYLLSDRALHMRELLNQYGLEIPPEMQETPDHLIIELEFLGFLLANGKGEEAKAFVGEHLDWVPELVENARGKLPADNRYLKVLQEIEAKIKEYFA
;
A
#
# COMPACT_ATOMS: atom_id res chain seq x y z
N MET A 1 -3.15 -11.83 -15.71
CA MET A 1 -3.37 -12.19 -14.30
C MET A 1 -4.81 -11.87 -13.94
N ASN A 2 -5.47 -12.63 -13.06
CA ASN A 2 -6.84 -12.31 -12.61
C ASN A 2 -6.82 -10.97 -11.85
N SER A 3 -7.72 -10.04 -12.15
CA SER A 3 -7.87 -8.77 -11.42
C SER A 3 -8.45 -8.96 -10.02
N GLU A 4 -9.26 -10.00 -9.81
CA GLU A 4 -9.98 -10.26 -8.55
C GLU A 4 -9.05 -10.42 -7.35
N ILE A 5 -7.89 -11.06 -7.54
CA ILE A 5 -6.92 -11.29 -6.47
C ILE A 5 -6.48 -10.00 -5.78
N TRP A 6 -6.39 -8.89 -6.51
CA TRP A 6 -5.94 -7.63 -5.94
C TRP A 6 -7.01 -6.99 -5.05
N PHE A 7 -8.28 -7.13 -5.42
CA PHE A 7 -9.40 -6.71 -4.58
C PHE A 7 -9.51 -7.60 -3.32
N GLU A 8 -9.32 -8.90 -3.46
CA GLU A 8 -9.30 -9.85 -2.34
C GLU A 8 -8.17 -9.52 -1.34
N LEU A 9 -6.97 -9.22 -1.83
CA LEU A 9 -5.84 -8.84 -0.99
C LEU A 9 -6.04 -7.47 -0.32
N ALA A 10 -6.65 -6.51 -1.02
CA ALA A 10 -7.01 -5.23 -0.42
C ALA A 10 -8.04 -5.40 0.70
N ASP A 11 -9.04 -6.25 0.50
CA ASP A 11 -10.06 -6.57 1.50
C ASP A 11 -9.46 -7.30 2.71
N ALA A 12 -8.51 -8.21 2.48
CA ALA A 12 -7.82 -8.95 3.53
C ALA A 12 -6.99 -8.06 4.49
N LEU A 13 -6.69 -6.81 4.10
CA LEU A 13 -6.02 -5.82 4.95
C LEU A 13 -6.98 -5.01 5.83
N LYS A 14 -8.29 -5.05 5.56
CA LYS A 14 -9.29 -4.28 6.31
C LYS A 14 -9.50 -4.88 7.72
N GLU A 15 -10.19 -4.11 8.56
CA GLU A 15 -10.64 -4.60 9.87
C GLU A 15 -11.49 -5.87 9.64
N PRO A 16 -11.23 -6.97 10.36
CA PRO A 16 -11.89 -8.23 10.07
C PRO A 16 -13.30 -8.24 10.63
N GLU A 17 -14.24 -8.78 9.89
CA GLU A 17 -15.60 -9.04 10.40
C GLU A 17 -15.60 -10.18 11.46
N ASP A 18 -14.74 -11.19 11.25
CA ASP A 18 -14.58 -12.29 12.19
C ASP A 18 -13.72 -11.85 13.38
N TRP A 19 -14.36 -11.84 14.55
CA TRP A 19 -13.78 -11.45 15.83
C TRP A 19 -12.51 -12.25 16.18
N ASN A 20 -12.36 -13.47 15.69
CA ASN A 20 -11.18 -14.30 15.95
C ASN A 20 -9.87 -13.69 15.43
N TYR A 21 -9.94 -12.75 14.47
CA TYR A 21 -8.77 -12.08 13.90
C TYR A 21 -8.59 -10.65 14.40
N ARG A 22 -9.45 -10.20 15.32
CA ARG A 22 -9.39 -8.82 15.84
C ARG A 22 -8.09 -8.55 16.58
N ASP A 23 -7.58 -9.51 17.35
CA ASP A 23 -6.32 -9.33 18.09
C ASP A 23 -5.14 -9.17 17.13
N ASP A 24 -5.08 -9.96 16.06
CA ASP A 24 -4.07 -9.82 15.02
C ASP A 24 -4.14 -8.44 14.35
N TYR A 25 -5.35 -7.92 14.10
CA TYR A 25 -5.56 -6.59 13.51
C TYR A 25 -5.10 -5.48 14.45
N LEU A 26 -5.50 -5.55 15.72
CA LEU A 26 -5.11 -4.58 16.74
C LEU A 26 -3.59 -4.57 16.94
N GLU A 27 -2.96 -5.73 16.96
CA GLU A 27 -1.51 -5.85 17.04
C GLU A 27 -0.81 -5.28 15.80
N ALA A 28 -1.34 -5.58 14.60
CA ALA A 28 -0.74 -5.18 13.33
C ALA A 28 -0.87 -3.68 13.03
N PHE A 29 -2.01 -3.05 13.32
CA PHE A 29 -2.28 -1.69 12.82
C PHE A 29 -2.56 -0.66 13.91
N VAL A 30 -2.91 -1.07 15.13
CA VAL A 30 -3.32 -0.14 16.20
C VAL A 30 -2.25 -0.03 17.30
N HIS A 31 -1.65 -1.14 17.68
CA HIS A 31 -0.81 -1.21 18.87
C HIS A 31 0.46 -0.35 18.74
N PRO A 32 0.77 0.56 19.71
CA PRO A 32 1.80 1.59 19.52
C PRO A 32 3.21 1.11 19.21
N LYS A 33 3.56 -0.12 19.62
CA LYS A 33 4.91 -0.67 19.43
C LYS A 33 5.06 -1.50 18.17
N THR A 34 3.99 -2.19 17.78
CA THR A 34 3.99 -3.19 16.70
C THR A 34 3.31 -2.69 15.44
N ARG A 35 2.61 -1.54 15.52
CA ARG A 35 1.87 -0.99 14.39
C ARG A 35 2.73 -0.87 13.14
N ILE A 36 2.11 -1.28 12.05
CA ILE A 36 2.52 -1.14 10.68
C ILE A 36 1.59 -0.11 10.05
N ILE A 37 2.15 0.81 9.27
CA ILE A 37 1.37 1.81 8.55
C ILE A 37 1.65 1.57 7.08
N PRO A 38 0.76 0.86 6.35
CA PRO A 38 1.00 0.46 4.98
C PRO A 38 0.68 1.62 4.02
N VAL A 39 1.51 2.67 4.09
CA VAL A 39 1.39 3.88 3.27
C VAL A 39 2.73 4.16 2.59
N GLU A 40 2.74 4.24 1.25
CA GLU A 40 3.95 4.34 0.43
C GLU A 40 4.87 5.50 0.87
N SER A 41 4.29 6.67 1.14
CA SER A 41 5.01 7.88 1.54
C SER A 41 5.95 7.67 2.73
N LEU A 42 5.64 6.74 3.63
CA LEU A 42 6.49 6.46 4.79
C LEU A 42 7.77 5.71 4.43
N PHE A 43 7.78 5.00 3.30
CA PHE A 43 8.88 4.17 2.82
C PHE A 43 9.72 4.84 1.73
N ARG A 44 9.34 6.04 1.30
CA ARG A 44 10.04 6.80 0.26
C ARG A 44 10.51 8.19 0.72
N PRO A 45 11.50 8.78 0.05
CA PRO A 45 11.79 10.20 0.24
C PRO A 45 10.53 11.04 0.03
N TRP A 46 10.27 12.00 0.92
CA TRP A 46 9.06 12.81 0.87
C TRP A 46 8.91 13.59 -0.45
N SER A 47 10.00 14.08 -1.03
CA SER A 47 10.00 14.67 -2.36
C SER A 47 11.31 14.39 -3.10
N GLU A 48 11.18 14.09 -4.39
CA GLU A 48 12.31 13.86 -5.28
C GLU A 48 12.67 15.09 -6.12
N GLY A 49 11.82 16.13 -6.09
CA GLY A 49 12.00 17.38 -6.84
C GLY A 49 13.29 18.12 -6.50
N GLU A 50 14.15 18.36 -7.51
CA GLU A 50 15.44 19.06 -7.34
C GLU A 50 15.30 20.46 -6.73
N LYS A 51 14.13 21.09 -6.91
CA LYS A 51 13.82 22.44 -6.40
C LYS A 51 13.19 22.45 -5.01
N THR A 52 12.93 21.29 -4.41
CA THR A 52 12.34 21.20 -3.08
C THR A 52 13.44 21.37 -2.02
N GLU A 53 13.54 22.56 -1.45
CA GLU A 53 14.57 22.93 -0.47
C GLU A 53 14.18 22.63 0.99
N LEU A 54 13.09 21.90 1.22
CA LEU A 54 12.64 21.56 2.58
C LEU A 54 13.66 20.61 3.26
N PRO A 55 14.02 20.83 4.54
CA PRO A 55 15.03 20.01 5.23
C PRO A 55 14.72 18.51 5.30
N PHE A 56 13.42 18.16 5.23
CA PHE A 56 12.94 16.79 5.25
C PHE A 56 12.62 16.21 3.87
N ALA A 57 12.82 16.96 2.78
CA ALA A 57 12.42 16.54 1.44
C ALA A 57 13.01 15.17 1.05
N ARG A 58 14.28 14.94 1.41
CA ARG A 58 14.99 13.69 1.10
C ARG A 58 14.89 12.63 2.20
N GLN A 59 14.07 12.86 3.22
CA GLN A 59 13.88 11.93 4.34
C GLN A 59 12.65 11.05 4.10
N LYS A 60 12.69 9.83 4.65
CA LYS A 60 11.54 8.92 4.74
C LYS A 60 10.70 9.21 5.99
N GLY A 61 9.50 8.63 6.05
CA GLY A 61 8.66 8.64 7.25
C GLY A 61 7.69 9.82 7.36
N TYR A 62 7.45 10.54 6.27
CA TYR A 62 6.48 11.64 6.20
C TYR A 62 5.35 11.29 5.24
N LEU A 63 4.10 11.58 5.62
CA LEU A 63 2.93 11.41 4.76
C LEU A 63 2.88 12.48 3.67
N LEU A 64 1.99 12.27 2.69
CA LEU A 64 1.73 13.22 1.61
C LEU A 64 2.99 13.54 0.79
N SER A 65 3.77 12.51 0.48
CA SER A 65 4.91 12.64 -0.42
C SER A 65 4.48 12.91 -1.86
N ASP A 66 5.45 13.13 -2.76
CA ASP A 66 5.20 13.19 -4.20
C ASP A 66 4.39 11.96 -4.70
N ARG A 67 4.54 10.80 -4.06
CA ARG A 67 3.80 9.57 -4.41
C ARG A 67 2.31 9.63 -4.05
N ALA A 68 1.99 10.16 -2.87
CA ALA A 68 0.60 10.40 -2.46
C ALA A 68 -0.10 11.40 -3.40
N LEU A 69 0.61 12.45 -3.82
CA LEU A 69 0.08 13.41 -4.79
C LEU A 69 -0.13 12.76 -6.15
N HIS A 70 0.78 11.89 -6.59
CA HIS A 70 0.62 11.13 -7.83
C HIS A 70 -0.58 10.17 -7.76
N MET A 71 -0.74 9.42 -6.67
CA MET A 71 -1.90 8.55 -6.47
C MET A 71 -3.22 9.31 -6.53
N ARG A 72 -3.29 10.48 -5.90
CA ARG A 72 -4.48 11.35 -5.95
C ARG A 72 -4.80 11.78 -7.39
N GLU A 73 -3.77 12.17 -8.15
CA GLU A 73 -3.94 12.56 -9.55
C GLU A 73 -4.40 11.38 -10.41
N LEU A 74 -3.82 10.19 -10.24
CA LEU A 74 -4.26 8.97 -10.94
C LEU A 74 -5.74 8.67 -10.66
N LEU A 75 -6.15 8.66 -9.40
CA LEU A 75 -7.55 8.42 -9.02
C LEU A 75 -8.49 9.46 -9.65
N ASN A 76 -8.11 10.75 -9.60
CA ASN A 76 -8.88 11.82 -10.24
C ASN A 76 -9.02 11.64 -11.76
N GLN A 77 -7.95 11.23 -12.46
CA GLN A 77 -7.98 11.00 -13.91
C GLN A 77 -8.95 9.89 -14.31
N TYR A 78 -9.15 8.90 -13.43
CA TYR A 78 -10.12 7.82 -13.62
C TYR A 78 -11.51 8.13 -13.05
N GLY A 79 -11.71 9.30 -12.43
CA GLY A 79 -12.96 9.65 -11.77
C GLY A 79 -13.26 8.80 -10.54
N LEU A 80 -12.21 8.28 -9.88
CA LEU A 80 -12.31 7.49 -8.66
C LEU A 80 -12.17 8.40 -7.44
N GLU A 81 -13.00 8.18 -6.43
CA GLU A 81 -12.99 8.96 -5.18
C GLU A 81 -12.18 8.25 -4.09
N ILE A 82 -11.42 9.02 -3.32
CA ILE A 82 -10.74 8.52 -2.13
C ILE A 82 -11.72 8.55 -0.94
N PRO A 83 -11.88 7.45 -0.18
CA PRO A 83 -12.72 7.43 1.01
C PRO A 83 -12.34 8.57 1.99
N PRO A 84 -13.30 9.23 2.66
CA PRO A 84 -13.03 10.32 3.58
C PRO A 84 -11.95 10.03 4.64
N GLU A 85 -11.94 8.81 5.16
CA GLU A 85 -10.99 8.31 6.16
C GLU A 85 -9.55 8.15 5.64
N MET A 86 -9.34 8.10 4.33
CA MET A 86 -8.04 7.90 3.68
C MET A 86 -7.58 9.13 2.87
N GLN A 87 -8.25 10.28 3.01
CA GLN A 87 -7.91 11.50 2.26
C GLN A 87 -6.44 11.93 2.45
N GLU A 88 -5.88 11.71 3.64
CA GLU A 88 -4.48 12.05 3.97
C GLU A 88 -3.48 10.93 3.62
N THR A 89 -3.97 9.81 3.10
CA THR A 89 -3.19 8.63 2.72
C THR A 89 -3.74 8.04 1.40
N PRO A 90 -3.74 8.81 0.30
CA PRO A 90 -4.21 8.32 -1.01
C PRO A 90 -3.33 7.19 -1.58
N ASP A 91 -2.13 7.03 -1.04
CA ASP A 91 -1.12 6.01 -1.28
C ASP A 91 -1.11 4.94 -0.16
N HIS A 92 -2.25 4.72 0.47
CA HIS A 92 -2.44 3.56 1.34
C HIS A 92 -2.49 2.29 0.48
N LEU A 93 -1.83 1.22 0.90
CA LEU A 93 -1.69 -0.01 0.13
C LEU A 93 -3.05 -0.59 -0.32
N ILE A 94 -4.09 -0.47 0.49
CA ILE A 94 -5.47 -0.85 0.11
C ILE A 94 -5.90 -0.13 -1.18
N ILE A 95 -5.72 1.19 -1.27
CA ILE A 95 -6.08 2.00 -2.44
C ILE A 95 -5.23 1.60 -3.65
N GLU A 96 -3.92 1.39 -3.46
CA GLU A 96 -3.02 1.00 -4.54
C GLU A 96 -3.39 -0.38 -5.13
N LEU A 97 -3.75 -1.35 -4.26
CA LEU A 97 -4.19 -2.67 -4.70
C LEU A 97 -5.55 -2.63 -5.39
N GLU A 98 -6.51 -1.86 -4.87
CA GLU A 98 -7.82 -1.67 -5.52
C GLU A 98 -7.66 -0.97 -6.89
N PHE A 99 -6.75 0.01 -6.99
CA PHE A 99 -6.44 0.68 -8.25
C PHE A 99 -5.77 -0.25 -9.26
N LEU A 100 -4.84 -1.10 -8.82
CA LEU A 100 -4.22 -2.13 -9.67
C LEU A 100 -5.26 -3.13 -10.18
N GLY A 101 -6.15 -3.61 -9.30
CA GLY A 101 -7.28 -4.46 -9.67
C GLY A 101 -8.17 -3.77 -10.72
N PHE A 102 -8.46 -2.49 -10.54
CA PHE A 102 -9.23 -1.68 -11.47
C PHE A 102 -8.56 -1.57 -12.85
N LEU A 103 -7.26 -1.26 -12.91
CA LEU A 103 -6.53 -1.19 -14.19
C LEU A 103 -6.63 -2.52 -14.95
N LEU A 104 -6.41 -3.64 -14.26
CA LEU A 104 -6.46 -4.96 -14.87
C LEU A 104 -7.86 -5.35 -15.33
N ALA A 105 -8.89 -5.06 -14.52
CA ALA A 105 -10.29 -5.31 -14.89
C ALA A 105 -10.72 -4.54 -16.14
N ASN A 106 -10.09 -3.39 -16.41
CA ASN A 106 -10.33 -2.54 -17.58
C ASN A 106 -9.36 -2.80 -18.74
N GLY A 107 -8.58 -3.88 -18.71
CA GLY A 107 -7.68 -4.26 -19.80
C GLY A 107 -6.44 -3.35 -19.95
N LYS A 108 -6.10 -2.58 -18.92
CA LYS A 108 -4.98 -1.62 -18.91
C LYS A 108 -3.68 -2.25 -18.43
N GLY A 109 -3.29 -3.37 -19.05
CA GLY A 109 -2.15 -4.19 -18.61
C GLY A 109 -0.80 -3.46 -18.58
N GLU A 110 -0.52 -2.60 -19.57
CA GLU A 110 0.73 -1.83 -19.62
C GLU A 110 0.79 -0.77 -18.51
N GLU A 111 -0.31 -0.06 -18.28
CA GLU A 111 -0.43 0.92 -17.17
C GLU A 111 -0.32 0.20 -15.82
N ALA A 112 -0.96 -0.96 -15.67
CA ALA A 112 -0.82 -1.79 -14.48
C ALA A 112 0.63 -2.21 -14.25
N LYS A 113 1.36 -2.60 -15.30
CA LYS A 113 2.78 -2.97 -15.21
C LYS A 113 3.67 -1.80 -14.77
N ALA A 114 3.46 -0.61 -15.33
CA ALA A 114 4.14 0.59 -14.88
C ALA A 114 3.79 0.91 -13.41
N PHE A 115 2.50 0.85 -13.07
CA PHE A 115 1.99 1.10 -11.73
C PHE A 115 2.66 0.21 -10.67
N VAL A 116 2.72 -1.11 -10.89
CA VAL A 116 3.38 -2.01 -9.92
C VAL A 116 4.85 -1.64 -9.73
N GLY A 117 5.54 -1.22 -10.80
CA GLY A 117 6.95 -0.83 -10.74
C GLY A 117 7.21 0.51 -10.05
N GLU A 118 6.22 1.40 -10.03
CA GLU A 118 6.35 2.76 -9.51
C GLU A 118 5.74 2.96 -8.12
N HIS A 119 4.69 2.19 -7.80
CA HIS A 119 3.87 2.34 -6.61
C HIS A 119 3.83 1.11 -5.71
N LEU A 120 4.44 -0.02 -6.08
CA LEU A 120 4.43 -1.23 -5.24
C LEU A 120 5.82 -1.85 -4.99
N ASP A 121 6.90 -1.27 -5.52
CA ASP A 121 8.29 -1.70 -5.25
C ASP A 121 8.76 -1.38 -3.81
N TRP A 122 7.96 -0.64 -3.03
CA TRP A 122 8.20 -0.38 -1.60
C TRP A 122 7.69 -1.50 -0.68
N VAL A 123 6.79 -2.37 -1.17
CA VAL A 123 6.14 -3.43 -0.37
C VAL A 123 7.15 -4.40 0.29
N PRO A 124 8.27 -4.81 -0.34
CA PRO A 124 9.27 -5.64 0.34
C PRO A 124 9.82 -5.00 1.62
N GLU A 125 10.01 -3.67 1.66
CA GLU A 125 10.47 -2.95 2.86
C GLU A 125 9.37 -2.92 3.94
N LEU A 126 8.10 -2.79 3.55
CA LEU A 126 6.96 -2.92 4.45
C LEU A 126 6.89 -4.31 5.09
N VAL A 127 7.04 -5.37 4.29
CA VAL A 127 7.00 -6.76 4.80
C VAL A 127 8.14 -7.01 5.78
N GLU A 128 9.33 -6.52 5.50
CA GLU A 128 10.47 -6.65 6.42
C GLU A 128 10.24 -5.86 7.72
N ASN A 129 9.66 -4.65 7.62
CA ASN A 129 9.25 -3.89 8.80
C ASN A 129 8.23 -4.67 9.65
N ALA A 130 7.26 -5.33 9.01
CA ALA A 130 6.25 -6.14 9.66
C ALA A 130 6.85 -7.38 10.34
N ARG A 131 7.77 -8.10 9.67
CA ARG A 131 8.47 -9.27 10.26
C ARG A 131 9.23 -8.91 11.54
N GLY A 132 9.82 -7.71 11.60
CA GLY A 132 10.55 -7.24 12.79
C GLY A 132 9.66 -6.89 13.98
N LYS A 133 8.34 -6.78 13.80
CA LYS A 133 7.39 -6.27 14.80
C LYS A 133 6.29 -7.25 15.18
N LEU A 134 5.87 -8.11 14.27
CA LEU A 134 4.71 -8.99 14.44
C LEU A 134 5.12 -10.44 14.65
N PRO A 135 4.31 -11.23 15.39
CA PRO A 135 4.44 -12.68 15.45
C PRO A 135 4.40 -13.32 14.06
N ALA A 136 5.18 -14.39 13.85
CA ALA A 136 5.25 -15.08 12.56
C ALA A 136 3.92 -15.70 12.11
N ASP A 137 3.03 -15.99 13.05
CA ASP A 137 1.70 -16.55 12.82
C ASP A 137 0.59 -15.48 12.67
N ASN A 138 0.88 -14.20 12.93
CA ASN A 138 -0.07 -13.10 12.77
C ASN A 138 -0.62 -13.07 11.33
N ARG A 139 -1.95 -13.02 11.21
CA ARG A 139 -2.66 -13.04 9.92
C ARG A 139 -2.18 -11.95 8.97
N TYR A 140 -2.02 -10.72 9.44
CA TYR A 140 -1.73 -9.59 8.57
C TYR A 140 -0.29 -9.59 8.08
N LEU A 141 0.65 -10.16 8.84
CA LEU A 141 1.97 -10.46 8.33
C LEU A 141 1.91 -11.44 7.14
N LYS A 142 1.07 -12.49 7.23
CA LYS A 142 0.88 -13.46 6.15
C LYS A 142 0.25 -12.82 4.91
N VAL A 143 -0.76 -11.96 5.10
CA VAL A 143 -1.39 -11.20 4.00
C VAL A 143 -0.35 -10.31 3.30
N LEU A 144 0.48 -9.57 4.05
CA LEU A 144 1.55 -8.75 3.46
C LEU A 144 2.57 -9.59 2.68
N GLN A 145 2.94 -10.77 3.18
CA GLN A 145 3.82 -11.71 2.47
C GLN A 145 3.18 -12.25 1.18
N GLU A 146 1.87 -12.50 1.19
CA GLU A 146 1.14 -12.90 -0.01
C GLU A 146 1.10 -11.79 -1.06
N ILE A 147 0.86 -10.54 -0.64
CA ILE A 147 0.94 -9.36 -1.52
C ILE A 147 2.34 -9.26 -2.14
N GLU A 148 3.40 -9.37 -1.33
CA GLU A 148 4.79 -9.36 -1.82
C GLU A 148 5.04 -10.46 -2.84
N ALA A 149 4.55 -11.68 -2.59
CA ALA A 149 4.68 -12.81 -3.51
C ALA A 149 3.94 -12.55 -4.82
N LYS A 150 2.71 -12.03 -4.78
CA LYS A 150 1.91 -11.73 -5.98
C LYS A 150 2.50 -10.60 -6.81
N ILE A 151 3.08 -9.57 -6.18
CA ILE A 151 3.84 -8.53 -6.88
C ILE A 151 5.03 -9.14 -7.62
N LYS A 152 5.78 -10.04 -6.98
CA LYS A 152 6.93 -10.73 -7.63
C LYS A 152 6.48 -11.61 -8.80
N GLU A 153 5.40 -12.37 -8.63
CA GLU A 153 4.81 -13.18 -9.71
C GLU A 153 4.37 -12.32 -10.90
N TYR A 154 3.95 -11.07 -10.68
CA TYR A 154 3.52 -10.17 -11.74
C TYR A 154 4.66 -9.69 -12.67
N PHE A 155 5.90 -9.72 -12.17
CA PHE A 155 7.09 -9.38 -12.96
C PHE A 155 7.84 -10.58 -13.54
N ALA A 156 7.47 -11.81 -13.15
CA ALA A 156 8.07 -13.05 -13.60
C ALA A 156 7.52 -13.50 -14.97
#